data_AF-A0A800BWM6-F1
#
_entry.id   AF-A0A800BWM6-F1
#
_cell.length_a   1.000
_cell.length_b   1.000
_cell.length_c   1.000
_cell.angle_alpha   90.00
_cell.angle_beta   90.00
_cell.angle_gamma   90.00
#
_symmetry.space_group_name_H-M   'P 1'
#
loop_
_entity.id
_entity.type
_entity.pdbx_description
1 polymer ?
#
loop_
_entity_poly.entity_id
_entity_poly.type
_entity_poly.pdbx_seq_one_letter_code
_entity_poly.pdbx_strand_id
1 'polypeptide(L)'
;MDKQPGRLAFFPVNLFGGIMGYMGLTLAFFMASQLLGFPQQIFIVLLVFSTLLFALLALVYGLKALKYPQALIKEFNHPVAVNFFPTISISLLLLGIGFLHVAPDVGFWFWSLGAIMQLTLTLVIMNLWIHHEKWQIEHLNPAWFIPVVGNVIAPLAAPEYAGLETGWFFFSIGVIFWLMLQAVIFYRLFFHPPVDKVLL
;
A
#
# COMPACT_ATOMS: atom_id res chain seq x y z
N MET A 1 21.53 -6.85 -31.81
CA MET A 1 20.55 -5.76 -31.70
C MET A 1 19.96 -5.79 -30.32
N ASP A 2 20.41 -4.89 -29.46
CA ASP A 2 19.89 -4.73 -28.10
C ASP A 2 18.46 -4.19 -28.23
N LYS A 3 17.44 -5.03 -28.03
CA LYS A 3 16.04 -4.58 -28.05
C LYS A 3 15.88 -3.65 -26.85
N GLN A 4 15.72 -2.36 -27.11
CA GLN A 4 15.38 -1.40 -26.06
C GLN A 4 14.22 -1.97 -25.24
N PRO A 5 14.34 -2.03 -23.89
CA PRO A 5 13.32 -2.61 -23.05
C PRO A 5 11.98 -1.92 -23.35
N GLY A 6 10.95 -2.70 -23.67
CA GLY A 6 9.63 -2.16 -23.98
C GLY A 6 9.07 -1.34 -22.82
N ARG A 7 8.22 -0.34 -23.10
CA ARG A 7 7.63 0.58 -22.10
C ARG A 7 7.08 -0.11 -20.83
N LEU A 8 6.60 -1.34 -20.96
CA LEU A 8 6.11 -2.17 -19.85
C LEU A 8 7.19 -2.46 -18.77
N ALA A 9 8.47 -2.54 -19.14
CA ALA A 9 9.56 -2.76 -18.19
C ALA A 9 9.74 -1.58 -17.21
N PHE A 10 9.31 -0.38 -17.59
CA PHE A 10 9.40 0.85 -16.78
C PHE A 10 8.09 1.20 -16.07
N PHE A 11 7.06 0.34 -16.15
CA PHE A 11 5.78 0.60 -15.51
C PHE A 11 5.93 0.57 -13.98
N PRO A 12 5.78 1.69 -13.26
CA PRO A 12 6.26 1.80 -11.89
C PRO A 12 5.21 1.37 -10.86
N VAL A 13 5.66 0.75 -9.77
CA VAL A 13 4.79 0.25 -8.69
C VAL A 13 4.09 1.37 -7.92
N ASN A 14 4.64 2.58 -7.90
CA ASN A 14 4.08 3.73 -7.19
C ASN A 14 2.68 4.15 -7.68
N LEU A 15 2.26 3.74 -8.88
CA LEU A 15 0.91 4.02 -9.41
C LEU A 15 -0.20 3.39 -8.55
N PHE A 16 0.09 2.30 -7.84
CA PHE A 16 -0.86 1.72 -6.88
C PHE A 16 -1.14 2.65 -5.69
N GLY A 17 -0.26 3.62 -5.40
CA GLY A 17 -0.55 4.70 -4.45
C GLY A 17 -1.78 5.53 -4.86
N GLY A 18 -2.05 5.65 -6.16
CA GLY A 18 -3.28 6.28 -6.67
C GLY A 18 -4.54 5.53 -6.24
N ILE A 19 -4.51 4.18 -6.27
CA ILE A 19 -5.64 3.35 -5.81
C ILE A 19 -5.92 3.58 -4.33
N MET A 20 -4.88 3.67 -3.50
CA MET A 20 -5.04 3.98 -2.08
C MET A 20 -5.78 5.31 -1.88
N GLY A 21 -5.42 6.35 -2.66
CA GLY A 21 -6.11 7.64 -2.63
C GLY A 21 -7.58 7.55 -3.06
N TYR A 22 -7.88 6.86 -4.16
CA TYR A 22 -9.25 6.66 -4.62
C TYR A 22 -10.09 5.84 -3.65
N MET A 23 -9.50 4.83 -3.00
CA MET A 23 -10.20 4.08 -1.96
C MET A 23 -10.42 4.90 -0.69
N GLY A 24 -9.48 5.77 -0.30
CA GLY A 24 -9.69 6.74 0.78
C GLY A 24 -10.88 7.65 0.49
N LEU A 25 -10.98 8.17 -0.75
CA LEU A 25 -12.14 8.95 -1.19
C LEU A 25 -13.44 8.12 -1.17
N THR A 26 -13.37 6.89 -1.66
CA THR A 26 -14.52 5.96 -1.69
C THR A 26 -15.07 5.74 -0.28
N LEU A 27 -14.20 5.40 0.68
CA LEU A 27 -14.60 5.17 2.08
C LEU A 27 -15.06 6.46 2.78
N ALA A 28 -14.51 7.62 2.42
CA ALA A 28 -15.02 8.90 2.91
C ALA A 28 -16.46 9.14 2.45
N PHE A 29 -16.80 8.83 1.20
CA PHE A 29 -18.17 8.93 0.69
C PHE A 29 -19.11 7.86 1.28
N PHE A 30 -18.59 6.69 1.65
CA PHE A 30 -19.36 5.74 2.46
C PHE A 30 -19.76 6.37 3.80
N MET A 31 -18.80 6.93 4.54
CA MET A 31 -19.08 7.60 5.82
C MET A 31 -19.99 8.83 5.66
N ALA A 32 -19.80 9.63 4.62
CA ALA A 32 -20.68 10.76 4.32
C ALA A 32 -22.12 10.30 4.02
N SER A 33 -22.30 9.14 3.39
CA SER A 33 -23.64 8.56 3.20
C SER A 33 -24.28 8.18 4.53
N GLN A 34 -23.52 7.53 5.42
CA GLN A 34 -24.01 7.09 6.73
C GLN A 34 -24.31 8.25 7.69
N LEU A 35 -23.49 9.30 7.68
CA LEU A 35 -23.54 10.36 8.69
C LEU A 35 -24.20 11.66 8.20
N LEU A 36 -24.09 11.97 6.91
CA LEU A 36 -24.52 13.25 6.32
C LEU A 36 -25.68 13.09 5.33
N GLY A 37 -26.16 11.86 5.11
CA GLY A 37 -27.27 11.57 4.18
C GLY A 37 -26.89 11.71 2.70
N PHE A 38 -25.60 11.65 2.36
CA PHE A 38 -25.18 11.64 0.96
C PHE A 38 -25.69 10.39 0.22
N PRO A 39 -25.98 10.48 -1.09
CA PRO A 39 -26.44 9.33 -1.87
C PRO A 39 -25.42 8.18 -1.87
N GLN A 40 -25.85 6.99 -1.44
CA GLN A 40 -25.00 5.78 -1.40
C GLN A 40 -24.46 5.40 -2.78
N GLN A 41 -25.15 5.82 -3.86
CA GLN A 41 -24.73 5.59 -5.24
C GLN A 41 -23.34 6.16 -5.53
N ILE A 42 -22.95 7.28 -4.90
CA ILE A 42 -21.62 7.88 -5.09
C ILE A 42 -20.54 6.93 -4.58
N PHE A 43 -20.73 6.36 -3.39
CA PHE A 43 -19.85 5.34 -2.85
C PHE A 43 -19.75 4.11 -3.77
N ILE A 44 -20.88 3.61 -4.27
CA ILE A 44 -20.90 2.43 -5.16
C ILE A 44 -20.14 2.71 -6.46
N VAL A 45 -20.37 3.87 -7.09
CA VAL A 45 -19.68 4.26 -8.33
C VAL A 45 -18.17 4.38 -8.10
N LEU A 46 -17.75 5.02 -7.00
CA LEU A 46 -16.34 5.15 -6.66
C LEU A 46 -15.69 3.80 -6.32
N LEU A 47 -16.41 2.90 -5.65
CA LEU A 47 -15.94 1.55 -5.35
C LEU A 47 -15.71 0.75 -6.63
N VAL A 48 -16.67 0.74 -7.55
CA VAL A 48 -16.54 0.06 -8.84
C VAL A 48 -15.39 0.66 -9.66
N PHE A 49 -15.29 1.99 -9.73
CA PHE A 49 -14.20 2.66 -10.43
C PHE A 49 -12.82 2.29 -9.85
N SER A 50 -12.67 2.36 -8.53
CA SER A 50 -11.41 2.02 -7.84
C SER A 50 -11.04 0.55 -8.04
N THR A 51 -12.03 -0.35 -8.02
CA THR A 51 -11.84 -1.79 -8.26
C THR A 51 -11.37 -2.07 -9.69
N LEU A 52 -12.01 -1.44 -10.69
CA LEU A 52 -11.62 -1.59 -12.10
C LEU A 52 -10.21 -1.03 -12.35
N LEU A 53 -9.90 0.12 -11.76
CA LEU A 53 -8.58 0.72 -11.87
C LEU A 53 -7.51 -0.17 -11.23
N PHE A 54 -7.78 -0.72 -10.05
CA PHE A 54 -6.89 -1.70 -9.41
C PHE A 54 -6.68 -2.92 -10.28
N ALA A 55 -7.75 -3.51 -10.83
CA ALA A 55 -7.67 -4.67 -11.69
C ALA A 55 -6.83 -4.40 -12.96
N LEU A 56 -6.99 -3.22 -13.56
CA LEU A 56 -6.19 -2.79 -14.70
C LEU A 56 -4.70 -2.67 -14.34
N LEU A 57 -4.38 -1.97 -13.25
CA LEU A 57 -2.98 -1.83 -12.81
C LEU A 57 -2.37 -3.17 -12.42
N ALA A 58 -3.12 -4.03 -11.72
CA ALA A 58 -2.71 -5.38 -11.34
C ALA A 58 -2.42 -6.25 -12.57
N LEU A 59 -3.27 -6.18 -13.61
CA LEU A 59 -3.04 -6.90 -14.87
C LEU A 59 -1.76 -6.41 -15.57
N VAL A 60 -1.58 -5.10 -15.71
CA VAL A 60 -0.40 -4.52 -16.37
C VAL A 60 0.87 -4.85 -15.59
N TYR A 61 0.85 -4.71 -14.27
CA TYR A 61 1.99 -5.01 -13.40
C TYR A 61 2.28 -6.52 -13.36
N GLY A 62 1.25 -7.37 -13.38
CA GLY A 62 1.40 -8.83 -13.52
C GLY A 62 2.07 -9.22 -14.84
N LEU A 63 1.67 -8.58 -15.95
CA LEU A 63 2.32 -8.77 -17.25
C LEU A 63 3.79 -8.32 -17.23
N LYS A 64 4.11 -7.23 -16.52
CA LYS A 64 5.50 -6.81 -16.27
C LYS A 64 6.27 -7.88 -15.51
N ALA A 65 5.70 -8.40 -14.42
CA ALA A 65 6.31 -9.47 -13.61
C ALA A 65 6.66 -10.71 -14.45
N LEU A 66 5.75 -11.14 -15.33
CA LEU A 66 5.94 -12.31 -16.18
C LEU A 66 6.91 -12.08 -17.33
N LYS A 67 6.84 -10.93 -18.02
CA LYS A 67 7.66 -10.65 -19.22
C LYS A 67 9.04 -10.07 -18.91
N TYR A 68 9.18 -9.36 -17.79
CA TYR A 68 10.39 -8.64 -17.40
C TYR A 68 10.75 -8.87 -15.93
N PRO A 69 10.99 -10.11 -15.48
CA PRO A 69 11.30 -10.42 -14.08
C PRO A 69 12.56 -9.70 -13.59
N GLN A 70 13.56 -9.49 -14.46
CA GLN A 70 14.76 -8.72 -14.10
C GLN A 70 14.45 -7.25 -13.80
N ALA A 71 13.45 -6.65 -14.47
CA ALA A 71 13.04 -5.28 -14.19
C ALA A 71 12.33 -5.19 -12.84
N LEU A 72 11.50 -6.19 -12.50
CA LEU A 72 10.87 -6.30 -11.19
C LEU A 72 11.90 -6.44 -10.07
N ILE A 73 12.91 -7.32 -10.25
CA ILE A 73 14.00 -7.50 -9.27
C ILE A 73 14.78 -6.20 -9.10
N LYS A 74 15.09 -5.47 -10.19
CA LYS A 74 15.76 -4.17 -10.12
C LYS A 74 14.93 -3.15 -9.34
N GLU A 75 13.63 -3.08 -9.59
CA GLU A 75 12.72 -2.18 -8.88
C GLU A 75 12.60 -2.54 -7.40
N PHE A 76 12.52 -3.83 -7.07
CA PHE A 76 12.46 -4.30 -5.69
C PHE A 76 13.75 -4.02 -4.90
N ASN A 77 14.90 -3.99 -5.56
CA ASN A 77 16.18 -3.63 -4.94
C ASN A 77 16.45 -2.13 -4.93
N HIS A 78 15.56 -1.30 -5.47
CA HIS A 78 15.72 0.15 -5.48
C HIS A 78 15.30 0.74 -4.13
N PRO A 79 16.14 1.57 -3.48
CA PRO A 79 15.93 2.02 -2.09
C PRO A 79 14.61 2.79 -1.90
N VAL A 80 14.18 3.56 -2.91
CA VAL A 80 12.90 4.27 -2.86
C VAL A 80 11.71 3.40 -3.28
N ALA A 81 11.80 2.70 -4.41
CA ALA A 81 10.65 2.01 -5.00
C ALA A 81 10.18 0.81 -4.16
N VAL A 82 11.08 0.12 -3.44
CA VAL A 82 10.71 -1.02 -2.59
C VAL A 82 9.65 -0.65 -1.55
N ASN A 83 9.69 0.57 -1.02
CA ASN A 83 8.73 1.07 -0.03
C ASN A 83 7.32 1.28 -0.60
N PHE A 84 7.17 1.31 -1.93
CA PHE A 84 5.88 1.43 -2.60
C PHE A 84 5.25 0.08 -2.95
N PHE A 85 5.96 -1.06 -2.87
CA PHE A 85 5.36 -2.38 -3.12
C PHE A 85 4.14 -2.68 -2.23
N PRO A 86 4.15 -2.32 -0.92
CA PRO A 86 3.00 -2.54 -0.06
C PRO A 86 1.76 -1.71 -0.43
N THR A 87 1.87 -0.73 -1.33
CA THR A 87 0.67 -0.05 -1.85
C THR A 87 -0.28 -1.00 -2.56
N ILE A 88 0.22 -2.11 -3.12
CA ILE A 88 -0.60 -3.19 -3.69
C ILE A 88 -1.42 -3.88 -2.60
N SER A 89 -0.78 -4.31 -1.51
CA SER A 89 -1.45 -5.00 -0.40
C SER A 89 -2.40 -4.08 0.37
N ILE A 90 -2.03 -2.82 0.58
CA ILE A 90 -2.91 -1.83 1.20
C ILE A 90 -4.14 -1.58 0.32
N SER A 91 -3.97 -1.49 -1.01
CA SER A 91 -5.10 -1.36 -1.93
C SER A 91 -6.06 -2.54 -1.83
N LEU A 92 -5.56 -3.77 -1.71
CA LEU A 92 -6.37 -4.97 -1.48
C LEU A 92 -7.13 -4.91 -0.15
N LEU A 93 -6.46 -4.51 0.94
CA LEU A 93 -7.10 -4.32 2.25
C LEU A 93 -8.24 -3.29 2.18
N LEU A 94 -7.98 -2.14 1.53
CA LEU A 94 -8.97 -1.08 1.36
C LEU A 94 -10.16 -1.54 0.51
N LEU A 95 -9.92 -2.28 -0.58
CA LEU A 95 -10.99 -2.90 -1.36
C LEU A 95 -11.80 -3.86 -0.51
N GLY A 96 -11.15 -4.70 0.30
CA GLY A 96 -11.81 -5.60 1.25
C GLY A 96 -12.74 -4.87 2.23
N ILE A 97 -12.30 -3.71 2.74
CA ILE A 97 -13.12 -2.83 3.59
C ILE A 97 -14.28 -2.24 2.78
N GLY A 98 -14.03 -1.75 1.56
CA GLY A 98 -15.07 -1.18 0.70
C GLY A 98 -16.17 -2.18 0.33
N PHE A 99 -15.83 -3.45 0.15
CA PHE A 99 -16.81 -4.49 -0.18
C PHE A 99 -17.57 -5.05 1.04
N LEU A 100 -17.19 -4.68 2.28
CA LEU A 100 -17.74 -5.22 3.51
C LEU A 100 -19.27 -5.14 3.59
N HIS A 101 -19.88 -4.05 3.11
CA HIS A 101 -21.32 -3.84 3.17
C HIS A 101 -22.03 -4.01 1.82
N VAL A 102 -21.31 -4.42 0.78
CA VAL A 102 -21.83 -4.57 -0.60
C VAL A 102 -21.81 -6.04 -1.02
N ALA A 103 -20.68 -6.70 -0.84
CA ALA A 103 -20.47 -8.11 -1.15
C ALA A 103 -19.40 -8.68 -0.19
N PRO A 104 -19.79 -9.06 1.04
CA PRO A 104 -18.85 -9.49 2.09
C PRO A 104 -17.94 -10.63 1.64
N ASP A 105 -18.45 -11.60 0.87
CA ASP A 105 -17.65 -12.72 0.36
C ASP A 105 -16.51 -12.25 -0.56
N VAL A 106 -16.77 -11.25 -1.41
CA VAL A 106 -15.75 -10.65 -2.29
C VAL A 106 -14.76 -9.84 -1.44
N GLY A 107 -15.27 -9.09 -0.47
CA GLY A 107 -14.43 -8.31 0.44
C GLY A 107 -13.51 -9.18 1.30
N PHE A 108 -13.98 -10.36 1.74
CA PHE A 108 -13.19 -11.34 2.47
C PHE A 108 -11.95 -11.79 1.68
N TRP A 109 -12.10 -12.10 0.38
CA TRP A 109 -10.98 -12.51 -0.46
C TRP A 109 -9.98 -11.39 -0.69
N PHE A 110 -10.45 -10.18 -0.97
CA PHE A 110 -9.58 -9.01 -1.10
C PHE A 110 -8.81 -8.73 0.20
N TRP A 111 -9.52 -8.72 1.33
CA TRP A 111 -8.93 -8.47 2.63
C TRP A 111 -7.92 -9.54 3.01
N SER A 112 -8.26 -10.83 2.86
CA SER A 112 -7.39 -11.95 3.24
C SER A 112 -6.09 -11.97 2.43
N LEU A 113 -6.20 -11.79 1.11
CA LEU A 113 -5.02 -11.68 0.24
C LEU A 113 -4.17 -10.45 0.61
N GLY A 114 -4.84 -9.31 0.82
CA GLY A 114 -4.19 -8.08 1.25
C GLY A 114 -3.45 -8.22 2.58
N ALA A 115 -4.04 -8.87 3.57
CA ALA A 115 -3.47 -9.07 4.90
C ALA A 115 -2.23 -9.97 4.85
N ILE A 116 -2.29 -11.11 4.14
CA ILE A 116 -1.16 -12.02 3.97
C ILE A 116 -0.01 -11.32 3.23
N MET A 117 -0.33 -10.62 2.14
CA MET A 117 0.66 -9.87 1.37
C MET A 117 1.28 -8.74 2.19
N GLN A 118 0.46 -7.99 2.93
CA GLN A 118 0.92 -6.88 3.77
C GLN A 118 1.90 -7.39 4.82
N LEU A 119 1.53 -8.42 5.58
CA LEU A 119 2.39 -8.96 6.62
C LEU A 119 3.71 -9.48 6.04
N THR A 120 3.63 -10.21 4.93
CA THR A 120 4.82 -10.74 4.23
C THR A 120 5.74 -9.61 3.76
N LEU A 121 5.19 -8.59 3.11
CA LEU A 121 5.95 -7.44 2.63
C LEU A 121 6.53 -6.61 3.78
N THR A 122 5.80 -6.43 4.88
CA THR A 122 6.30 -5.80 6.11
C THR A 122 7.54 -6.53 6.61
N LEU A 123 7.47 -7.86 6.76
CA LEU A 123 8.59 -8.67 7.24
C LEU A 123 9.79 -8.65 6.28
N VAL A 124 9.55 -8.77 4.98
CA VAL A 124 10.62 -8.76 3.97
C VAL A 124 11.30 -7.40 3.92
N ILE A 125 10.54 -6.30 3.91
CA ILE A 125 11.11 -4.95 3.83
C ILE A 125 11.85 -4.60 5.12
N MET A 126 11.32 -4.98 6.29
CA MET A 126 12.04 -4.84 7.55
C MET A 126 13.36 -5.63 7.55
N ASN A 127 13.35 -6.86 7.04
CA ASN A 127 14.57 -7.65 6.91
C ASN A 127 15.61 -6.93 6.02
N LEU A 128 15.16 -6.35 4.89
CA LEU A 128 16.00 -5.56 4.01
C LEU A 128 16.57 -4.31 4.69
N TRP A 129 15.77 -3.61 5.50
CA TRP A 129 16.24 -2.44 6.26
C TRP A 129 17.33 -2.82 7.27
N ILE A 130 17.17 -3.94 7.97
CA ILE A 130 18.09 -4.38 9.04
C ILE A 130 19.41 -4.91 8.47
N HIS A 131 19.39 -5.63 7.33
CA HIS A 131 20.55 -6.41 6.87
C HIS A 131 21.35 -5.78 5.73
N HIS A 132 20.86 -4.71 5.09
CA HIS A 132 21.56 -4.10 3.97
C HIS A 132 22.19 -2.76 4.37
N GLU A 133 23.52 -2.65 4.26
CA GLU A 133 24.29 -1.42 4.55
C GLU A 133 24.01 -0.24 3.60
N LYS A 134 23.06 -0.39 2.65
CA LYS A 134 22.73 0.60 1.62
C LYS A 134 21.81 1.73 2.11
N TRP A 135 21.30 1.64 3.34
CA TRP A 135 20.31 2.56 3.88
C TRP A 135 20.98 3.68 4.68
N GLN A 136 21.43 4.72 4.00
CA GLN A 136 21.87 5.95 4.65
C GLN A 136 20.66 6.79 5.09
N ILE A 137 20.82 7.55 6.19
CA ILE A 137 19.80 8.48 6.73
C ILE A 137 19.30 9.46 5.64
N GLU A 138 20.13 9.74 4.65
CA GLU A 138 19.83 10.59 3.51
C GLU A 138 18.66 10.07 2.65
N HIS A 139 18.46 8.75 2.59
CA HIS A 139 17.37 8.10 1.84
C HIS A 139 16.06 7.96 2.62
N LEU A 140 16.05 8.34 3.89
CA LEU A 140 14.87 8.28 4.74
C LEU A 140 13.86 9.33 4.26
N ASN A 141 12.70 8.89 3.77
CA ASN A 141 11.64 9.77 3.27
C ASN A 141 10.26 9.30 3.78
N PRO A 142 9.19 10.11 3.63
CA PRO A 142 7.87 9.73 4.14
C PRO A 142 7.31 8.41 3.58
N ALA A 143 7.79 7.92 2.43
CA ALA A 143 7.34 6.64 1.87
C ALA A 143 7.70 5.44 2.76
N TRP A 144 8.67 5.59 3.68
CA TRP A 144 9.03 4.55 4.66
C TRP A 144 7.88 4.22 5.63
N PHE A 145 6.87 5.09 5.77
CA PHE A 145 5.67 4.75 6.53
C PHE A 145 4.86 3.63 5.88
N ILE A 146 4.86 3.52 4.55
CA ILE A 146 3.96 2.64 3.78
C ILE A 146 4.08 1.17 4.21
N PRO A 147 5.27 0.54 4.31
CA PRO A 147 5.39 -0.88 4.60
C PRO A 147 4.95 -1.30 6.00
N VAL A 148 5.24 -0.48 7.01
CA VAL A 148 5.02 -0.85 8.42
C VAL A 148 3.74 -0.22 8.97
N VAL A 149 3.45 1.04 8.66
CA VAL A 149 2.22 1.72 9.14
C VAL A 149 1.01 1.30 8.33
N GLY A 150 1.17 0.80 7.10
CA GLY A 150 0.08 0.19 6.34
C GLY A 150 -0.67 -0.92 7.08
N ASN A 151 -0.05 -1.54 8.10
CA ASN A 151 -0.71 -2.53 8.95
C ASN A 151 -1.89 -1.96 9.76
N VAL A 152 -1.97 -0.64 10.01
CA VAL A 152 -3.13 -0.04 10.71
C VAL A 152 -4.43 -0.09 9.89
N ILE A 153 -4.36 -0.46 8.62
CA ILE A 153 -5.54 -0.58 7.74
C ILE A 153 -6.24 -1.92 7.93
N ALA A 154 -5.51 -3.02 8.11
CA ALA A 154 -6.08 -4.35 8.25
C ALA A 154 -7.14 -4.49 9.38
N PRO A 155 -6.97 -3.89 10.57
CA PRO A 155 -7.92 -3.96 11.68
C PRO A 155 -9.31 -3.42 11.37
N LEU A 156 -9.45 -2.55 10.35
CA LEU A 156 -10.73 -1.92 10.04
C LEU A 156 -11.82 -2.90 9.57
N ALA A 157 -11.44 -4.03 8.99
CA ALA A 157 -12.36 -5.11 8.62
C ALA A 157 -12.01 -6.47 9.25
N ALA A 158 -10.95 -6.53 10.06
CA ALA A 158 -10.53 -7.76 10.74
C ALA A 158 -11.63 -8.36 11.65
N PRO A 159 -12.39 -7.59 12.45
CA PRO A 159 -13.44 -8.16 13.31
C PRO A 159 -14.47 -8.99 12.55
N GLU A 160 -14.80 -8.57 11.34
CA GLU A 160 -15.80 -9.22 10.48
C GLU A 160 -15.21 -10.41 9.70
N TYR A 161 -13.95 -10.32 9.25
CA TYR A 161 -13.35 -11.34 8.38
C TYR A 161 -12.46 -12.37 9.09
N ALA A 162 -11.81 -12.02 10.19
CA ALA A 162 -10.80 -12.85 10.86
C ALA A 162 -10.86 -12.79 12.40
N GLY A 163 -11.78 -12.01 12.96
CA GLY A 163 -11.92 -11.80 14.40
C GLY A 163 -11.08 -10.65 14.94
N LEU A 164 -11.45 -10.21 16.14
CA LEU A 164 -10.89 -9.03 16.78
C LEU A 164 -9.40 -9.16 17.11
N GLU A 165 -8.95 -10.36 17.50
CA GLU A 165 -7.55 -10.63 17.85
C GLU A 165 -6.59 -10.41 16.67
N THR A 166 -7.01 -10.80 15.46
CA THR A 166 -6.24 -10.50 14.25
C THR A 166 -6.16 -8.99 14.01
N GLY A 167 -7.23 -8.25 14.30
CA GLY A 167 -7.22 -6.80 14.28
C GLY A 167 -6.17 -6.22 15.23
N TRP A 168 -6.15 -6.66 16.49
CA TRP A 168 -5.16 -6.20 17.47
C TRP A 168 -3.72 -6.51 17.09
N PHE A 169 -3.49 -7.69 16.49
CA PHE A 169 -2.16 -8.07 16.00
C PHE A 169 -1.63 -7.07 14.95
N PHE A 170 -2.40 -6.81 13.89
CA PHE A 170 -2.01 -5.86 12.85
C PHE A 170 -1.92 -4.42 13.36
N PHE A 171 -2.87 -4.02 14.22
CA PHE A 171 -2.89 -2.69 14.82
C PHE A 171 -1.63 -2.42 15.65
N SER A 172 -1.24 -3.38 16.49
CA SER A 172 -0.06 -3.26 17.35
C SER A 172 1.22 -3.06 16.54
N ILE A 173 1.40 -3.82 15.45
CA ILE A 173 2.52 -3.64 14.53
C ILE A 173 2.50 -2.21 13.97
N GLY A 174 1.37 -1.80 13.39
CA GLY A 174 1.25 -0.50 12.73
C GLY A 174 1.52 0.68 13.66
N VAL A 175 0.94 0.68 14.87
CA VAL A 175 1.08 1.80 15.82
C VAL A 175 2.49 1.89 16.41
N ILE A 176 3.11 0.76 16.78
CA ILE A 176 4.47 0.75 17.33
C ILE A 176 5.44 1.33 16.29
N PHE A 177 5.39 0.83 15.05
CA PHE A 177 6.26 1.33 13.99
C PHE A 177 5.95 2.76 13.58
N TRP A 178 4.69 3.18 13.63
CA TRP A 178 4.32 4.57 13.39
C TRP A 178 5.04 5.49 14.38
N LEU A 179 4.92 5.25 15.69
CA LEU A 179 5.55 6.09 16.70
C LEU A 179 7.07 6.14 16.54
N MET A 180 7.70 4.98 16.28
CA MET A 180 9.15 4.90 16.05
C MET A 180 9.58 5.70 14.81
N LEU A 181 8.97 5.45 13.65
CA LEU A 181 9.33 6.13 12.40
C LEU A 181 9.02 7.63 12.45
N GLN A 182 7.94 8.02 13.12
CA GLN A 182 7.59 9.42 13.30
C GLN A 182 8.68 10.18 14.03
N ALA A 183 9.23 9.61 15.11
CA ALA A 183 10.35 10.22 15.82
C ALA A 183 11.59 10.38 14.91
N VAL A 184 11.93 9.33 14.14
CA VAL A 184 13.10 9.34 13.24
C VAL A 184 12.92 10.35 12.09
N ILE A 185 11.74 10.43 11.50
CA ILE A 185 11.45 11.36 10.39
C ILE A 185 11.50 12.80 10.88
N PHE A 186 10.93 13.11 12.05
CA PHE A 186 11.05 14.46 12.61
C PHE A 186 12.49 14.82 12.94
N TYR A 187 13.25 13.91 13.54
CA TYR A 187 14.67 14.11 13.77
C TYR A 187 15.41 14.46 12.47
N ARG A 188 15.16 13.71 11.40
CA ARG A 188 15.78 13.97 10.10
C ARG A 188 15.32 15.30 9.50
N LEU A 189 14.03 15.65 9.57
CA LEU A 189 13.49 16.91 9.06
C LEU A 189 14.04 18.15 9.77
N PHE A 190 14.27 18.08 11.09
CA PHE A 190 14.76 19.22 11.86
C PHE A 190 16.28 19.39 11.80
N PHE A 191 17.02 18.28 11.73
CA PHE A 191 18.48 18.31 11.93
C PHE A 191 19.31 18.02 10.67
N HIS A 192 18.68 17.63 9.55
CA HIS A 192 19.39 17.37 8.28
C HIS A 192 18.92 18.30 7.16
N PRO A 193 19.76 18.53 6.14
CA PRO A 193 19.37 19.29 4.96
C PRO A 193 18.09 18.73 4.33
N PRO A 194 17.26 19.61 3.73
CA PRO A 194 16.04 19.17 3.06
C PRO A 194 16.36 18.14 1.96
N VAL A 195 15.44 17.21 1.77
CA VAL A 195 15.56 16.15 0.74
C VAL A 195 15.78 16.80 -0.61
N ASP A 196 16.77 16.32 -1.35
CA ASP A 196 16.96 16.74 -2.74
C ASP A 196 15.65 16.59 -3.51
N LYS A 197 15.24 17.66 -4.23
CA LYS A 197 13.96 17.76 -4.94
C LYS A 197 13.72 16.65 -5.98
N VAL A 198 14.74 15.87 -6.32
CA VAL A 198 14.72 14.78 -7.30
C VAL A 198 14.21 13.45 -6.68
N LEU A 199 14.11 13.36 -5.36
CA LEU A 199 13.70 12.15 -4.63
C LEU A 199 12.27 12.19 -4.04
N LEU A 200 11.51 13.25 -4.33
CA LEU A 200 10.07 13.39 -4.03
C LEU A 200 9.24 12.94 -5.24
#